data_AF-A0A419GK48-F1
#
_entry.id   AF-A0A419GK48-F1
#
_cell.length_a   1.000
_cell.length_b   1.000
_cell.length_c   1.000
_cell.angle_alpha   90.00
_cell.angle_beta   90.00
_cell.angle_gamma   90.00
#
_symmetry.space_group_name_H-M   'P 1'
#
loop_
_entity.id
_entity.type
_entity.pdbx_description
1 polymer ?
#
loop_
_entity_poly.entity_id
_entity_poly.type
_entity_poly.pdbx_seq_one_letter_code
_entity_poly.pdbx_strand_id
1 'polypeptide(L)'
;MKKCLHRSTALALLILVISASSPFADMTTEVKIICDSSADLLIIVYDAPIPYDKVTNKAIIKTYNLYDFVTYKSDSYLDKIKMIKYNCKLKTKNFIIHIEPYLYNNNAMGECGADITCSVAIKEGPRNIVQEKYLELSCPPGNSFKKINQILISGKDSRVEIKRAAKDDVNNE
;
A
#
# COMPACT_ATOMS: atom_id res chain seq x y z
N MET A 1 -43.34 -64.70 -25.84
CA MET A 1 -41.91 -64.31 -26.04
C MET A 1 -41.84 -62.92 -26.63
N LYS A 2 -40.80 -62.13 -26.26
CA LYS A 2 -40.38 -60.78 -26.73
C LYS A 2 -41.07 -59.61 -25.97
N LYS A 3 -40.55 -59.25 -24.78
CA LYS A 3 -39.43 -58.33 -24.45
C LYS A 3 -39.82 -56.85 -24.49
N CYS A 4 -40.15 -56.32 -23.31
CA CYS A 4 -40.22 -54.90 -22.97
C CYS A 4 -38.84 -54.25 -23.16
N LEU A 5 -38.79 -53.13 -23.86
CA LEU A 5 -37.61 -52.30 -24.04
C LEU A 5 -37.81 -51.01 -23.23
N HIS A 6 -37.39 -51.02 -21.96
CA HIS A 6 -37.25 -49.80 -21.16
C HIS A 6 -36.03 -49.03 -21.67
N ARG A 7 -36.26 -47.92 -22.40
CA ARG A 7 -35.24 -46.90 -22.65
C ARG A 7 -35.26 -45.92 -21.48
N SER A 8 -34.45 -46.21 -20.46
CA SER A 8 -34.05 -45.22 -19.46
C SER A 8 -33.13 -44.21 -20.13
N THR A 9 -33.67 -43.08 -20.56
CA THR A 9 -32.88 -41.93 -20.99
C THR A 9 -32.30 -41.23 -19.76
N ALA A 10 -30.98 -41.22 -19.75
CA ALA A 10 -30.12 -40.54 -18.80
C ALA A 10 -30.53 -39.06 -18.62
N LEU A 11 -30.58 -38.62 -17.37
CA LEU A 11 -30.40 -37.22 -17.02
C LEU A 11 -29.54 -37.15 -15.76
N ALA A 12 -28.24 -37.40 -15.94
CA ALA A 12 -27.25 -37.08 -14.93
C ALA A 12 -27.10 -35.55 -14.91
N LEU A 13 -27.86 -34.91 -14.03
CA LEU A 13 -27.78 -33.48 -13.76
C LEU A 13 -26.45 -33.21 -13.04
N LEU A 14 -25.39 -32.98 -13.82
CA LEU A 14 -24.09 -32.57 -13.33
C LEU A 14 -24.20 -31.10 -12.88
N ILE A 15 -24.61 -30.89 -11.63
CA ILE A 15 -24.59 -29.57 -10.99
C ILE A 15 -23.11 -29.20 -10.79
N LEU A 16 -22.54 -28.50 -11.77
CA LEU A 16 -21.29 -27.79 -11.61
C LEU A 16 -21.55 -26.66 -10.61
N VAL A 17 -21.27 -26.90 -9.33
CA VAL A 17 -21.14 -25.83 -8.34
C VAL A 17 -19.88 -25.08 -8.72
N ILE A 18 -20.03 -24.08 -9.60
CA ILE A 18 -19.02 -23.05 -9.80
C ILE A 18 -19.03 -22.26 -8.51
N SER A 19 -18.23 -22.71 -7.53
CA SER A 19 -17.82 -21.87 -6.42
C SER A 19 -17.05 -20.71 -7.05
N ALA A 20 -17.79 -19.63 -7.35
CA ALA A 20 -17.23 -18.33 -7.61
C ALA A 20 -16.48 -17.93 -6.34
N SER A 21 -15.21 -18.34 -6.24
CA SER A 21 -14.25 -17.70 -5.37
C SER A 21 -14.16 -16.28 -5.90
N SER A 22 -14.84 -15.35 -5.25
CA SER A 22 -14.70 -13.92 -5.50
C SER A 22 -13.21 -13.62 -5.46
N PRO A 23 -12.58 -13.21 -6.57
CA PRO A 23 -11.21 -12.74 -6.52
C PRO A 23 -11.28 -11.31 -5.98
N PHE A 24 -11.59 -11.16 -4.68
CA PHE A 24 -11.08 -10.00 -3.97
C PHE A 24 -9.59 -10.28 -3.83
N ALA A 25 -8.82 -9.88 -4.84
CA ALA A 25 -7.38 -9.74 -4.68
C ALA A 25 -7.17 -8.95 -3.39
N ASP A 26 -6.41 -9.50 -2.45
CA ASP A 26 -6.10 -8.88 -1.16
C ASP A 26 -5.48 -7.49 -1.43
N MET A 27 -6.33 -6.46 -1.44
CA MET A 27 -5.91 -5.07 -1.56
C MET A 27 -5.09 -4.74 -0.31
N THR A 28 -3.77 -4.81 -0.44
CA THR A 28 -2.82 -4.66 0.65
C THR A 28 -1.88 -3.53 0.32
N THR A 29 -2.39 -2.29 0.38
CA THR A 29 -1.53 -1.13 0.26
C THR A 29 -0.78 -0.94 1.57
N GLU A 30 0.47 -1.38 1.57
CA GLU A 30 1.35 -1.36 2.73
C GLU A 30 2.35 -0.22 2.69
N VAL A 31 2.57 0.36 3.86
CA VAL A 31 3.72 1.24 4.13
C VAL A 31 4.58 0.61 5.23
N LYS A 32 5.88 0.56 4.99
CA LYS A 32 6.88 -0.01 5.91
C LYS A 32 7.79 1.09 6.40
N ILE A 33 7.91 1.23 7.72
CA ILE A 33 8.91 2.09 8.37
C ILE A 33 10.02 1.20 8.90
N ILE A 34 11.23 1.42 8.42
CA ILE A 34 12.44 0.73 8.84
C ILE A 34 13.28 1.72 9.62
N CYS A 35 13.48 1.42 10.90
CA CYS A 35 14.29 2.22 11.80
C CYS A 35 15.55 1.43 12.16
N ASP A 36 16.67 1.79 11.52
CA ASP A 36 17.95 1.13 11.73
C ASP A 36 18.92 2.03 12.49
N SER A 37 18.96 1.87 13.81
CA SER A 37 19.89 2.59 14.67
C SER A 37 21.35 2.20 14.43
N SER A 38 21.62 0.98 13.94
CA SER A 38 23.00 0.51 13.70
C SER A 38 23.59 1.12 12.43
N ALA A 39 22.80 1.21 11.35
CA ALA A 39 23.17 1.91 10.12
C ALA A 39 22.97 3.43 10.20
N ASP A 40 22.36 3.92 11.29
CA ASP A 40 21.93 5.31 11.47
C ASP A 40 21.04 5.78 10.30
N LEU A 41 20.05 4.95 9.96
CA LEU A 41 19.21 5.11 8.76
C LEU A 41 17.72 4.91 9.07
N LEU A 42 16.89 5.83 8.58
CA LEU A 42 15.43 5.70 8.52
C LEU A 42 15.03 5.47 7.05
N ILE A 43 14.22 4.45 6.80
CA ILE A 43 13.66 4.20 5.47
C ILE A 43 12.14 4.06 5.59
N ILE A 44 11.41 4.75 4.73
CA ILE A 44 9.99 4.50 4.48
C ILE A 44 9.86 3.87 3.10
N VAL A 45 9.18 2.74 3.04
CA VAL A 45 8.92 1.99 1.81
C VAL A 45 7.42 1.92 1.59
N TYR A 46 6.98 2.22 0.39
CA TYR A 46 5.58 2.15 -0.03
C TYR A 46 5.50 1.31 -1.29
N ASP A 47 4.73 0.23 -1.20
CA ASP A 47 4.50 -0.74 -2.27
C ASP A 47 5.78 -1.09 -3.07
N ALA A 48 6.82 -1.45 -2.34
CA ALA A 48 8.11 -1.86 -2.88
C ALA A 48 8.82 -2.82 -1.92
N PRO A 49 9.79 -3.62 -2.40
CA PRO A 49 10.59 -4.46 -1.55
C PRO A 49 11.49 -3.61 -0.63
N ILE A 50 11.76 -4.16 0.57
CA ILE A 50 12.73 -3.59 1.49
C ILE A 50 14.14 -3.66 0.86
N PRO A 51 14.92 -2.56 0.84
CA PRO A 51 16.29 -2.57 0.36
C PRO A 51 17.22 -3.20 1.40
N TYR A 52 17.19 -4.53 1.51
CA TYR A 52 17.95 -5.28 2.52
C TYR A 52 19.47 -5.09 2.42
N ASP A 53 19.98 -4.65 1.27
CA ASP A 53 21.38 -4.25 1.07
C ASP A 53 21.79 -3.02 1.90
N LYS A 54 20.81 -2.19 2.29
CA LYS A 54 21.02 -0.98 3.10
C LYS A 54 20.64 -1.14 4.57
N VAL A 55 20.05 -2.28 4.94
CA VAL A 55 19.42 -2.51 6.25
C VAL A 55 20.19 -3.59 7.00
N THR A 56 20.54 -3.33 8.25
CA THR A 56 21.17 -4.32 9.13
C THR A 56 20.13 -5.27 9.71
N ASN A 57 20.59 -6.43 10.16
CA ASN A 57 19.75 -7.42 10.85
C ASN A 57 19.15 -6.93 12.18
N LYS A 58 19.56 -5.76 12.68
CA LYS A 58 19.05 -5.14 13.92
C LYS A 58 17.98 -4.09 13.67
N ALA A 59 17.62 -3.83 12.41
CA ALA A 59 16.61 -2.84 12.09
C ALA A 59 15.23 -3.25 12.62
N ILE A 60 14.51 -2.26 13.15
CA ILE A 60 13.11 -2.43 13.55
C ILE A 60 12.26 -2.10 12.33
N ILE A 61 11.47 -3.08 11.89
CA ILE A 61 10.55 -2.93 10.76
C ILE A 61 9.12 -2.88 11.30
N LYS A 62 8.39 -1.83 10.93
CA LYS A 62 6.95 -1.70 11.18
C LYS A 62 6.20 -1.62 9.87
N THR A 63 5.31 -2.57 9.65
CA THR A 63 4.42 -2.60 8.48
C THR A 63 3.05 -2.12 8.92
N TYR A 64 2.44 -1.26 8.11
CA TYR A 64 1.08 -0.78 8.29
C TYR A 64 0.31 -1.03 7.00
N ASN A 65 -0.80 -1.76 7.10
CA ASN A 65 -1.80 -1.80 6.04
C ASN A 65 -2.66 -0.54 6.14
N LEU A 66 -2.69 0.27 5.09
CA LEU A 66 -3.40 1.56 5.12
C LEU A 66 -4.92 1.40 5.28
N TYR A 67 -5.48 0.26 4.87
CA TYR A 67 -6.91 -0.04 5.04
C TYR A 67 -7.31 -0.15 6.52
N ASP A 68 -6.39 -0.54 7.42
CA ASP A 68 -6.66 -0.61 8.87
C ASP A 68 -6.88 0.77 9.52
N PHE A 69 -6.49 1.83 8.81
CA PHE A 69 -6.56 3.22 9.27
C PHE A 69 -7.68 4.00 8.62
N VAL A 70 -8.53 3.32 7.86
CA VAL A 70 -9.68 3.89 7.17
C VAL A 70 -10.94 3.15 7.61
N THR A 71 -12.03 3.89 7.78
CA THR A 71 -13.34 3.32 8.08
C THR A 71 -14.36 3.82 7.07
N TYR A 72 -15.24 2.93 6.65
CA TYR A 72 -16.30 3.22 5.69
C TYR A 72 -17.67 3.16 6.36
N LYS A 73 -18.61 3.94 5.83
CA LYS A 73 -20.03 3.88 6.16
C LYS A 73 -20.68 2.69 5.45
N SER A 74 -21.93 2.41 5.80
CA SER A 74 -22.72 1.32 5.19
C SER A 74 -23.00 1.51 3.70
N ASP A 75 -22.88 2.72 3.18
CA ASP A 75 -23.02 3.07 1.77
C ASP A 75 -21.67 3.11 1.03
N SER A 76 -20.62 2.55 1.64
CA SER A 76 -19.24 2.48 1.10
C SER A 76 -18.53 3.82 0.94
N TYR A 77 -19.08 4.90 1.51
CA TYR A 77 -18.37 6.18 1.61
C TYR A 77 -17.38 6.17 2.76
N LEU A 78 -16.25 6.84 2.56
CA LEU A 78 -15.28 7.12 3.62
C LEU A 78 -15.95 7.83 4.82
N ASP A 79 -15.79 7.27 6.03
CA ASP A 79 -16.23 7.88 7.29
C ASP A 79 -15.08 8.62 7.99
N LYS A 80 -14.01 7.89 8.34
CA LYS A 80 -12.88 8.43 9.09
C LYS A 80 -11.55 7.89 8.59
N ILE A 81 -10.55 8.75 8.61
CA ILE A 81 -9.14 8.45 8.40
C ILE A 81 -8.40 8.65 9.73
N LYS A 82 -7.51 7.72 10.08
CA LYS A 82 -6.63 7.83 11.24
C LYS A 82 -5.18 8.00 10.77
N MET A 83 -4.51 9.00 11.30
CA MET A 83 -3.07 9.19 11.08
C MET A 83 -2.25 8.15 11.86
N ILE A 84 -1.23 7.60 11.22
CA ILE A 84 -0.19 6.80 11.84
C ILE A 84 0.92 7.74 12.33
N LYS A 85 1.25 7.65 13.62
CA LYS A 85 2.40 8.36 14.20
C LYS A 85 3.41 7.35 14.72
N TYR A 86 4.64 7.43 14.23
CA TYR A 86 5.74 6.56 14.66
C TYR A 86 6.99 7.36 15.03
N ASN A 87 7.64 6.96 16.11
CA ASN A 87 8.89 7.55 16.55
C ASN A 87 10.05 6.59 16.19
N CYS A 88 10.99 7.06 15.36
CA CYS A 88 12.19 6.31 15.04
C CYS A 88 13.41 6.94 15.73
N LYS A 89 14.04 6.15 16.60
CA LYS A 89 15.28 6.53 17.30
C LYS A 89 16.48 5.91 16.59
N LEU A 90 17.23 6.74 15.88
CA LEU A 90 18.52 6.37 15.31
C LEU A 90 19.64 6.62 16.35
N LYS A 91 20.89 6.31 15.98
CA LYS A 91 22.03 6.49 16.88
C LYS A 91 22.29 7.97 17.13
N THR A 92 22.14 8.80 16.10
CA THR A 92 22.45 10.23 16.16
C THR A 92 21.22 11.11 16.38
N LYS A 93 20.03 10.65 15.96
CA LYS A 93 18.82 11.49 15.86
C LYS A 93 17.54 10.75 16.21
N ASN A 94 16.51 11.54 16.53
CA ASN A 94 15.14 11.05 16.71
C ASN A 94 14.24 11.70 15.66
N PHE A 95 13.47 10.86 14.97
CA PHE A 95 12.50 11.29 13.97
C PHE A 95 11.08 10.95 14.40
N ILE A 96 10.16 11.85 14.10
CA ILE A 96 8.72 11.60 14.21
C ILE A 96 8.19 11.52 12.78
N ILE A 97 7.61 10.37 12.44
CA ILE A 97 7.02 10.08 11.15
C ILE A 97 5.51 10.15 11.32
N HIS A 98 4.87 10.94 10.47
CA HIS A 98 3.42 10.97 10.30
C HIS A 98 3.09 10.39 8.94
N ILE A 99 2.20 9.40 8.91
CA ILE A 99 1.65 8.83 7.68
C ILE A 99 0.15 9.00 7.74
N GLU A 100 -0.43 9.62 6.73
CA GLU A 100 -1.86 9.84 6.64
C GLU A 100 -2.39 9.08 5.41
N PRO A 101 -3.24 8.06 5.61
CA PRO A 101 -3.95 7.45 4.49
C PRO A 101 -4.72 8.52 3.71
N TYR A 102 -4.75 8.37 2.40
CA TYR A 102 -5.36 9.32 1.50
C TYR A 102 -6.09 8.57 0.40
N LEU A 103 -7.35 8.95 0.15
CA LEU A 103 -8.18 8.44 -0.93
C LEU A 103 -8.42 9.56 -1.92
N TYR A 104 -8.20 9.29 -3.21
CA TYR A 104 -8.57 10.24 -4.27
C TYR A 104 -10.08 10.28 -4.49
N ASN A 105 -10.71 9.10 -4.39
CA ASN A 105 -12.15 8.97 -4.52
C ASN A 105 -12.74 8.47 -3.20
N ASN A 106 -13.69 9.23 -2.65
CA ASN A 106 -14.38 8.87 -1.42
C ASN A 106 -15.42 7.76 -1.61
N ASN A 107 -15.72 7.39 -2.87
CA ASN A 107 -16.55 6.25 -3.22
C ASN A 107 -15.65 5.06 -3.58
N ALA A 108 -15.58 4.06 -2.69
CA ALA A 108 -14.80 2.85 -2.89
C ALA A 108 -15.27 1.99 -4.10
N MET A 109 -16.45 2.29 -4.67
CA MET A 109 -16.97 1.63 -5.87
C MET A 109 -16.59 2.33 -7.18
N GLY A 110 -15.87 3.47 -7.15
CA GLY A 110 -15.62 4.33 -8.31
C GLY A 110 -14.39 3.96 -9.13
N GLU A 111 -14.57 3.81 -10.45
CA GLU A 111 -13.64 3.30 -11.47
C GLU A 111 -12.25 3.99 -11.61
N CYS A 112 -11.93 5.05 -10.87
CA CYS A 112 -10.59 5.64 -10.74
C CYS A 112 -10.35 6.12 -9.30
N GLY A 113 -9.15 5.86 -8.75
CA GLY A 113 -8.70 6.43 -7.47
C GLY A 113 -9.36 5.83 -6.21
N ALA A 114 -9.97 4.65 -6.35
CA ALA A 114 -10.57 3.90 -5.22
C ALA A 114 -9.54 3.17 -4.34
N ASP A 115 -8.26 3.13 -4.73
CA ASP A 115 -7.20 2.56 -3.89
C ASP A 115 -6.69 3.59 -2.88
N ILE A 116 -6.41 3.12 -1.65
CA ILE A 116 -5.88 3.95 -0.58
C ILE A 116 -4.39 4.15 -0.82
N THR A 117 -3.96 5.41 -0.96
CA THR A 117 -2.54 5.80 -0.88
C THR A 117 -2.26 6.48 0.46
N CYS A 118 -1.10 7.12 0.61
CA CYS A 118 -0.82 7.95 1.77
C CYS A 118 0.05 9.17 1.47
N SER A 119 0.00 10.14 2.38
CA SER A 119 1.00 11.19 2.51
C SER A 119 1.94 10.88 3.66
N VAL A 120 3.18 11.38 3.57
CA VAL A 120 4.19 11.23 4.61
C VAL A 120 4.80 12.57 4.97
N ALA A 121 4.89 12.86 6.26
CA ALA A 121 5.63 13.99 6.81
C ALA A 121 6.62 13.50 7.88
N ILE A 122 7.82 14.08 7.91
CA ILE A 122 8.90 13.62 8.81
C ILE A 122 9.54 14.82 9.49
N LYS A 123 9.62 14.74 10.83
CA LYS A 123 10.17 15.77 11.70
C LYS A 123 11.41 15.27 12.44
N GLU A 124 12.37 16.16 12.62
CA GLU A 124 13.51 16.04 13.52
C GLU A 124 13.40 17.13 14.58
N GLY A 125 12.93 16.77 15.78
CA GLY A 125 12.54 17.77 16.79
C GLY A 125 11.47 18.73 16.24
N PRO A 126 11.67 20.06 16.30
CA PRO A 126 10.73 21.03 15.74
C PRO A 126 10.85 21.22 14.21
N ARG A 127 11.90 20.68 13.57
CA ARG A 127 12.19 20.90 12.15
C ARG A 127 11.50 19.87 11.26
N ASN A 128 10.78 20.32 10.23
CA ASN A 128 10.30 19.44 9.15
C ASN A 128 11.46 19.10 8.20
N ILE A 129 11.80 17.82 8.09
CA ILE A 129 12.82 17.31 7.17
C ILE A 129 12.18 16.91 5.85
N VAL A 130 11.01 16.30 5.94
CA VAL A 130 10.14 16.04 4.80
C VAL A 130 8.81 16.71 5.12
N GLN A 131 8.53 17.81 4.41
CA GLN A 131 7.17 18.35 4.35
C GLN A 131 6.24 17.29 3.76
N GLU A 132 4.95 17.39 4.03
CA GLU A 132 3.95 16.45 3.56
C GLU A 132 4.14 16.12 2.06
N LYS A 133 4.33 14.83 1.76
CA LYS A 133 4.50 14.30 0.41
C LYS A 133 3.58 13.11 0.19
N TYR A 134 2.71 13.23 -0.82
CA TYR A 134 1.93 12.11 -1.33
C TYR A 134 2.83 11.10 -2.02
N LEU A 135 2.69 9.83 -1.66
CA LEU A 135 3.51 8.76 -2.22
C LEU A 135 3.03 8.32 -3.60
N GLU A 136 1.76 8.52 -3.90
CA GLU A 136 1.16 8.27 -5.21
C GLU A 136 0.06 9.28 -5.46
N LEU A 137 0.03 9.86 -6.67
CA LEU A 137 -1.01 10.77 -7.15
C LEU A 137 -1.60 10.15 -8.42
N SER A 138 -2.83 9.64 -8.35
CA SER A 138 -3.52 9.04 -9.49
C SER A 138 -4.84 9.76 -9.78
N CYS A 139 -5.15 9.92 -11.07
CA CYS A 139 -6.22 10.67 -11.73
C CYS A 139 -5.94 12.19 -11.98
N PRO A 140 -6.02 12.71 -13.23
CA PRO A 140 -6.63 12.13 -14.46
C PRO A 140 -5.64 11.38 -15.38
N PRO A 141 -6.16 10.59 -16.35
CA PRO A 141 -5.35 9.90 -17.37
C PRO A 141 -4.44 10.87 -18.12
N GLY A 142 -3.17 10.49 -18.29
CA GLY A 142 -2.16 11.28 -19.02
C GLY A 142 -1.13 11.98 -18.14
N ASN A 143 -1.39 12.14 -16.84
CA ASN A 143 -0.39 12.64 -15.89
C ASN A 143 0.30 11.47 -15.18
N SER A 144 1.37 10.97 -15.77
CA SER A 144 2.24 9.97 -15.15
C SER A 144 3.00 10.57 -13.97
N PHE A 145 2.36 10.72 -12.80
CA PHE A 145 3.08 11.04 -11.59
C PHE A 145 3.86 9.81 -11.14
N LYS A 146 5.18 9.96 -11.03
CA LYS A 146 6.05 8.87 -10.61
C LYS A 146 5.84 8.58 -9.12
N LYS A 147 5.21 7.45 -8.81
CA LYS A 147 5.04 6.86 -7.48
C LYS A 147 6.36 6.93 -6.68
N ILE A 148 6.34 7.53 -5.50
CA ILE A 148 7.44 7.51 -4.53
C ILE A 148 7.35 6.18 -3.80
N ASN A 149 8.30 5.29 -4.10
CA ASN A 149 8.34 3.97 -3.49
C ASN A 149 9.24 3.92 -2.26
N GLN A 150 10.23 4.82 -2.14
CA GLN A 150 11.12 4.86 -0.98
C GLN A 150 11.53 6.28 -0.62
N ILE A 151 11.59 6.56 0.68
CA ILE A 151 12.22 7.74 1.26
C ILE A 151 13.29 7.25 2.24
N LEU A 152 14.55 7.60 2.01
CA LEU A 152 15.67 7.27 2.86
C LEU A 152 16.18 8.53 3.55
N ILE A 153 16.43 8.44 4.86
CA ILE A 153 16.95 9.54 5.67
C ILE A 153 18.14 9.06 6.47
N SER A 154 19.29 9.68 6.22
CA SER A 154 20.51 9.46 6.99
C SER A 154 20.44 10.22 8.32
N GLY A 155 20.68 9.54 9.43
CA GLY A 155 20.75 10.15 10.75
C GLY A 155 21.93 11.13 10.89
N LYS A 156 23.06 10.82 10.26
CA LYS A 156 24.30 11.61 10.41
C LYS A 156 24.16 13.06 9.94
N ASP A 157 23.50 13.28 8.81
CA ASP A 157 23.42 14.57 8.11
C ASP A 157 21.98 15.02 7.81
N SER A 158 20.96 14.23 8.19
CA SER A 158 19.55 14.42 7.77
C SER A 158 19.36 14.49 6.27
N ARG A 159 20.26 13.90 5.47
CA ARG A 159 20.11 13.88 4.01
C ARG A 159 18.92 12.99 3.65
N VAL A 160 18.05 13.53 2.80
CA VAL A 160 16.86 12.84 2.28
C VAL A 160 17.11 12.39 0.85
N GLU A 161 16.94 11.10 0.58
CA GLU A 161 16.94 10.51 -0.76
C GLU A 161 15.53 9.98 -1.05
N ILE A 162 14.90 10.48 -2.13
CA ILE A 162 13.56 10.05 -2.54
C ILE A 162 13.70 9.24 -3.82
N LYS A 163 13.38 7.95 -3.75
CA LYS A 163 13.31 7.07 -4.91
C LYS A 163 11.88 7.00 -5.42
N ARG A 164 11.78 6.87 -6.74
CA ARG A 164 10.50 6.74 -7.44
C ARG A 164 10.54 5.51 -8.32
N ALA A 165 9.38 4.90 -8.52
CA ALA A 165 9.21 3.87 -9.54
C ALA A 165 9.65 4.44 -10.90
N ALA A 166 10.20 3.57 -11.75
CA ALA A 166 10.35 3.91 -13.15
C ALA A 166 8.97 4.27 -13.71
N LYS A 167 8.92 5.13 -14.74
CA LYS A 167 7.67 5.32 -15.46
C LYS A 167 7.39 3.95 -16.08
N ASP A 168 6.33 3.28 -15.64
CA ASP A 168 5.84 2.13 -16.40
C ASP A 168 5.51 2.71 -17.78
N ASP A 169 6.29 2.34 -18.79
CA ASP A 169 5.88 2.51 -20.16
C ASP A 169 4.63 1.65 -20.29
N VAL A 170 3.48 2.29 -20.07
CA VAL A 170 2.17 1.73 -20.39
C VAL A 170 2.25 1.41 -21.86
N ASN A 171 2.54 0.14 -22.15
CA ASN A 171 2.39 -0.44 -23.47
C ASN A 171 0.94 -0.20 -23.85
N ASN A 172 0.73 0.78 -24.72
CA ASN A 172 -0.45 0.83 -25.57
C ASN A 172 -0.35 -0.39 -26.50
N GLU A 173 -0.89 -1.52 -26.06
CA GLU A 173 -1.41 -2.55 -26.97
C GLU A 173 -2.92 -2.32 -27.15
#